data_AF-A0A7C5WT06-F1
#
_entry.id   AF-A0A7C5WT06-F1
#
_cell.length_a   1.000
_cell.length_b   1.000
_cell.length_c   1.000
_cell.angle_alpha   90.00
_cell.angle_beta   90.00
_cell.angle_gamma   90.00
#
_symmetry.space_group_name_H-M   'P 1'
#
loop_
_entity.id
_entity.type
_entity.pdbx_description
1 polymer ?
#
loop_
_entity_poly.entity_id
_entity_poly.type
_entity_poly.pdbx_seq_one_letter_code
_entity_poly.pdbx_strand_id
1 'polypeptide(L)'
;AFILLFLGPLLGLETLTPEKNPLAWPMTLFGLIGIQTLALVLSTMHLGKPHRFYRAFNNLRYSPVSREVAGIAVFYNFLGAYTLLTALPVFFQWLPASLTQVLVTFTGWGAVLSGLAAIYFMHRIYRIPARPFWNHWQVLTSFYGSMLTLGPLLVLLVYAATQLAAGQSWYAVAPAFAMIMLTGLVLELIGLYFHRKDLLAQGGEGEAAYYQQITKFGKAYLARNLGLAVSALFVIAFAWIENDNVYGLLLWLLVAVLIVISAVVGRALFYALVIPTTMPGAFFWRNQGFQQHARETGLADMPQVGVLPDVH
;
A
#
# COMPACT_ATOMS: atom_id res chain seq x y z
N ALA A 1 4.61 -4.39 -9.28
CA ALA A 1 4.19 -4.51 -10.69
C ALA A 1 5.25 -3.92 -11.61
N PHE A 2 5.45 -2.60 -11.67
CA PHE A 2 6.42 -1.99 -12.59
C PHE A 2 7.85 -2.56 -12.49
N ILE A 3 8.37 -2.75 -11.28
CA ILE A 3 9.69 -3.38 -11.06
C ILE A 3 9.78 -4.76 -11.74
N LEU A 4 8.72 -5.58 -11.68
CA LEU A 4 8.72 -6.89 -12.32
C LEU A 4 8.67 -6.79 -13.83
N LEU A 5 7.87 -5.87 -14.36
CA LEU A 5 7.81 -5.64 -15.80
C LEU A 5 9.19 -5.17 -16.28
N PHE A 6 9.79 -4.17 -15.65
CA PHE A 6 11.09 -3.66 -16.09
C PHE A 6 12.27 -4.62 -15.86
N LEU A 7 12.43 -5.13 -14.63
CA LEU A 7 13.60 -5.96 -14.27
C LEU A 7 13.42 -7.44 -14.64
N GLY A 8 12.19 -7.92 -14.77
CA GLY A 8 11.93 -9.33 -15.06
C GLY A 8 12.61 -9.83 -16.34
N PRO A 9 12.44 -9.15 -17.50
CA PRO A 9 13.17 -9.47 -18.72
C PRO A 9 14.69 -9.43 -18.55
N LEU A 10 15.21 -8.46 -17.80
CA LEU A 10 16.65 -8.33 -17.52
C LEU A 10 17.19 -9.50 -16.67
N LEU A 11 16.31 -10.13 -15.88
CA LEU A 11 16.61 -11.31 -15.07
C LEU A 11 16.29 -12.63 -15.80
N GLY A 12 15.93 -12.59 -17.08
CA GLY A 12 15.63 -13.77 -17.89
C GLY A 12 14.20 -14.30 -17.76
N LEU A 13 13.27 -13.55 -17.17
CA LEU A 13 11.84 -13.91 -17.15
C LEU A 13 11.20 -13.61 -18.51
N GLU A 14 11.39 -14.52 -19.47
CA GLU A 14 10.93 -14.34 -20.86
C GLU A 14 9.42 -14.12 -20.98
N THR A 15 8.61 -14.67 -20.06
CA THR A 15 7.16 -14.42 -20.02
C THR A 15 6.84 -12.93 -19.92
N LEU A 16 7.68 -12.14 -19.25
CA LEU A 16 7.46 -10.71 -19.08
C LEU A 16 8.04 -9.90 -20.25
N THR A 17 8.19 -10.45 -21.44
CA THR A 17 8.67 -9.68 -22.60
C THR A 17 7.50 -9.17 -23.46
N PRO A 18 7.61 -7.98 -24.07
CA PRO A 18 6.59 -7.49 -25.00
C PRO A 18 6.48 -8.39 -26.24
N GLU A 19 7.54 -9.09 -26.64
CA GLU A 19 7.55 -10.02 -27.78
C GLU A 19 6.69 -11.26 -27.51
N LYS A 20 6.79 -11.85 -26.30
CA LYS A 20 5.97 -13.03 -25.93
C LYS A 20 4.54 -12.66 -25.55
N ASN A 21 4.34 -11.48 -24.96
CA ASN A 21 3.04 -11.04 -24.45
C ASN A 21 2.66 -9.64 -24.96
N PRO A 22 2.35 -9.50 -26.27
CA PRO A 22 2.12 -8.20 -26.91
C PRO A 22 0.85 -7.49 -26.45
N LEU A 23 -0.10 -8.20 -25.81
CA LEU A 23 -1.29 -7.61 -25.21
C LEU A 23 -1.11 -7.35 -23.72
N ALA A 24 -0.71 -8.37 -22.94
CA ALA A 24 -0.65 -8.28 -21.49
C ALA A 24 0.34 -7.22 -21.00
N TRP A 25 1.49 -7.09 -21.66
CA TRP A 25 2.52 -6.12 -21.31
C TRP A 25 2.05 -4.66 -21.41
N PRO A 26 1.62 -4.15 -22.59
CA PRO A 26 1.13 -2.78 -22.69
C PRO A 26 -0.16 -2.56 -21.89
N MET A 27 -1.08 -3.53 -21.83
CA MET A 27 -2.29 -3.43 -21.00
C MET A 27 -1.94 -3.22 -19.52
N THR A 28 -0.95 -3.95 -19.00
CA THR A 28 -0.51 -3.79 -17.61
C THR A 28 0.11 -2.42 -17.40
N LEU A 29 0.98 -1.97 -18.30
CA LEU A 29 1.64 -0.66 -18.19
C LEU A 29 0.63 0.51 -18.22
N PHE A 30 -0.29 0.52 -19.19
CA PHE A 30 -1.35 1.53 -19.25
C PHE A 30 -2.31 1.42 -18.06
N GLY A 31 -2.62 0.19 -17.60
CA GLY A 31 -3.40 -0.03 -16.38
C GLY A 31 -2.74 0.58 -15.14
N LEU A 32 -1.41 0.44 -15.00
CA LEU A 32 -0.64 1.08 -13.91
C LEU A 32 -0.71 2.61 -13.99
N ILE A 33 -0.59 3.20 -15.19
CA ILE A 33 -0.79 4.64 -15.39
C ILE A 33 -2.21 5.04 -14.96
N GLY A 34 -3.23 4.30 -15.39
CA GLY A 34 -4.63 4.57 -15.03
C GLY A 34 -4.85 4.56 -13.52
N ILE A 35 -4.38 3.51 -12.84
CA ILE A 35 -4.48 3.38 -11.37
C ILE A 35 -3.73 4.54 -10.67
N GLN A 36 -2.51 4.85 -11.12
CA GLN A 36 -1.73 5.94 -10.53
C GLN A 36 -2.37 7.31 -10.78
N THR A 37 -2.99 7.51 -11.94
CA THR A 37 -3.74 8.72 -12.27
C THR A 37 -4.93 8.88 -11.34
N LEU A 38 -5.73 7.83 -11.14
CA LEU A 38 -6.85 7.84 -10.20
C LEU A 38 -6.38 8.14 -8.77
N ALA A 39 -5.28 7.52 -8.33
CA ALA A 39 -4.69 7.78 -7.01
C ALA A 39 -4.26 9.25 -6.85
N LEU A 40 -3.63 9.84 -7.87
CA LEU A 40 -3.24 11.26 -7.87
C LEU A 40 -4.45 12.20 -7.88
N VAL A 41 -5.50 11.88 -8.63
CA VAL A 41 -6.75 12.67 -8.62
C VAL A 41 -7.38 12.64 -7.23
N LEU A 42 -7.56 11.47 -6.62
CA LEU A 42 -8.09 11.37 -5.25
C LEU A 42 -7.19 12.10 -4.24
N SER A 43 -5.86 11.98 -4.40
CA SER A 43 -4.87 12.69 -3.58
C SER A 43 -4.88 14.21 -3.78
N THR A 44 -5.32 14.74 -4.91
CA THR A 44 -5.48 16.19 -5.06
C THR A 44 -6.84 16.68 -4.55
N MET A 45 -7.89 15.88 -4.74
CA MET A 45 -9.26 16.25 -4.39
C MET A 45 -9.53 16.23 -2.88
N HIS A 46 -8.80 15.44 -2.09
CA HIS A 46 -8.94 15.46 -0.63
C HIS A 46 -8.32 16.70 0.05
N LEU A 47 -7.56 17.53 -0.68
CA LEU A 47 -6.97 18.74 -0.14
C LEU A 47 -8.04 19.82 0.06
N GLY A 48 -7.93 20.63 1.11
CA GLY A 48 -8.88 21.72 1.35
C GLY A 48 -8.94 22.79 0.24
N LYS A 49 -7.90 22.89 -0.61
CA LYS A 49 -7.86 23.76 -1.80
C LYS A 49 -7.19 23.03 -2.98
N PRO A 50 -7.91 22.15 -3.72
CA PRO A 50 -7.31 21.28 -4.74
C PRO A 50 -6.56 22.04 -5.85
N HIS A 51 -7.09 23.20 -6.28
CA HIS A 51 -6.46 24.07 -7.29
C HIS A 51 -5.07 24.61 -6.89
N ARG A 52 -4.68 24.50 -5.61
CA ARG A 52 -3.36 24.91 -5.10
C ARG A 52 -2.42 23.73 -4.84
N PHE A 53 -2.68 22.56 -5.42
CA PHE A 53 -1.87 21.35 -5.22
C PHE A 53 -0.38 21.58 -5.52
N TYR A 54 -0.05 22.46 -6.48
CA TYR A 54 1.34 22.79 -6.84
C TYR A 54 2.16 23.33 -5.65
N ARG A 55 1.51 23.89 -4.62
CA ARG A 55 2.19 24.36 -3.40
C ARG A 55 2.74 23.20 -2.55
N ALA A 56 2.31 21.96 -2.81
CA ALA A 56 2.87 20.78 -2.16
C ALA A 56 4.37 20.61 -2.45
N PHE A 57 4.90 21.20 -3.53
CA PHE A 57 6.33 21.16 -3.88
C PHE A 57 7.17 22.25 -3.20
N ASN A 58 6.58 23.18 -2.44
CA ASN A 58 7.28 24.36 -1.93
C ASN A 58 8.33 24.05 -0.84
N ASN A 59 8.33 22.87 -0.22
CA ASN A 59 9.18 22.58 0.94
C ASN A 59 9.85 21.19 0.85
N LEU A 60 10.50 20.90 -0.28
CA LEU A 60 11.24 19.64 -0.49
C LEU A 60 12.39 19.44 0.50
N ARG A 61 12.95 20.55 1.02
CA ARG A 61 14.09 20.49 1.94
C ARG A 61 13.72 19.93 3.31
N TYR A 62 12.53 20.19 3.83
CA TYR A 62 12.18 19.81 5.21
C TYR A 62 10.94 18.93 5.32
N SER A 63 9.97 19.02 4.40
CA SER A 63 8.70 18.32 4.52
C SER A 63 8.73 16.91 3.90
N PRO A 64 8.49 15.84 4.68
CA PRO A 64 8.32 14.49 4.13
C PRO A 64 7.18 14.40 3.13
N VAL A 65 6.06 15.10 3.37
CA VAL A 65 4.90 15.15 2.46
C VAL A 65 5.29 15.78 1.13
N SER A 66 6.09 16.85 1.15
CA SER A 66 6.54 17.50 -0.09
C SER A 66 7.40 16.56 -0.93
N ARG A 67 8.30 15.79 -0.27
CA ARG A 67 9.16 14.80 -0.93
C ARG A 67 8.37 13.59 -1.44
N GLU A 68 7.34 13.16 -0.73
CA GLU A 68 6.42 12.12 -1.20
C GLU A 68 5.76 12.56 -2.51
N VAL A 69 5.11 13.73 -2.51
CA VAL A 69 4.40 14.22 -3.71
C VAL A 69 5.35 14.39 -4.89
N ALA A 70 6.58 14.89 -4.65
CA ALA A 70 7.63 14.93 -5.67
C ALA A 70 8.04 13.53 -6.17
N GLY A 71 8.27 12.58 -5.26
CA GLY A 71 8.62 11.20 -5.61
C GLY A 71 7.55 10.52 -6.45
N ILE A 72 6.27 10.68 -6.09
CA ILE A 72 5.14 10.13 -6.85
C ILE A 72 5.03 10.81 -8.23
N ALA A 73 5.19 12.13 -8.30
CA ALA A 73 5.13 12.85 -9.58
C ALA A 73 6.26 12.41 -10.52
N VAL A 74 7.48 12.27 -10.02
CA VAL A 74 8.64 11.77 -10.79
C VAL A 74 8.40 10.33 -11.23
N PHE A 75 7.90 9.47 -10.33
CA PHE A 75 7.52 8.10 -10.67
C PHE A 75 6.48 8.03 -11.77
N TYR A 76 5.41 8.82 -11.68
CA TYR A 76 4.35 8.85 -12.67
C TYR A 76 4.86 9.27 -14.05
N ASN A 77 5.71 10.30 -14.11
CA ASN A 77 6.30 10.75 -15.37
C ASN A 77 7.24 9.72 -15.98
N PHE A 78 8.10 9.09 -15.18
CA PHE A 78 9.00 8.04 -15.68
C PHE A 78 8.23 6.78 -16.11
N LEU A 79 7.22 6.37 -15.35
CA LEU A 79 6.31 5.29 -15.74
C LEU A 79 5.64 5.61 -17.08
N GLY A 80 5.06 6.81 -17.21
CA GLY A 80 4.43 7.27 -18.44
C GLY A 80 5.38 7.27 -19.64
N ALA A 81 6.57 7.86 -19.48
CA ALA A 81 7.58 7.90 -20.53
C ALA A 81 8.05 6.50 -20.93
N TYR A 82 8.34 5.62 -19.97
CA TYR A 82 8.71 4.23 -20.23
C TYR A 82 7.59 3.50 -20.99
N THR A 83 6.34 3.65 -20.55
CA THR A 83 5.18 3.03 -21.22
C THR A 83 5.03 3.53 -22.65
N LEU A 84 5.13 4.84 -22.90
CA LEU A 84 5.00 5.36 -24.26
C LEU A 84 6.12 4.82 -25.17
N LEU A 85 7.38 4.87 -24.71
CA LEU A 85 8.54 4.39 -25.48
C LEU A 85 8.47 2.91 -25.81
N THR A 86 7.94 2.08 -24.90
CA THR A 86 7.93 0.60 -25.03
C THR A 86 6.63 0.04 -25.59
N ALA A 87 5.47 0.61 -25.24
CA ALA A 87 4.16 0.14 -25.69
C ALA A 87 3.74 0.74 -27.03
N LEU A 88 4.25 1.92 -27.40
CA LEU A 88 3.93 2.59 -28.65
C LEU A 88 5.19 3.00 -29.44
N PRO A 89 6.09 2.04 -29.75
CA PRO A 89 7.37 2.33 -30.38
C PRO A 89 7.24 2.98 -31.77
N VAL A 90 6.09 2.78 -32.44
CA VAL A 90 5.79 3.38 -33.75
C VAL A 90 5.88 4.91 -33.75
N PHE A 91 5.52 5.58 -32.65
CA PHE A 91 5.59 7.04 -32.55
C PHE A 91 7.03 7.58 -32.36
N PHE A 92 8.00 6.68 -32.13
CA PHE A 92 9.39 7.03 -31.83
C PHE A 92 10.38 6.52 -32.88
N GLN A 93 9.89 6.02 -34.03
CA GLN A 93 10.75 5.50 -35.12
C GLN A 93 11.69 6.56 -35.73
N TRP A 94 11.38 7.84 -35.56
CA TRP A 94 12.22 8.95 -36.00
C TRP A 94 13.46 9.15 -35.10
N LEU A 95 13.49 8.55 -33.90
CA LEU A 95 14.65 8.58 -33.02
C LEU A 95 15.63 7.45 -33.40
N PRO A 96 16.96 7.70 -33.33
CA PRO A 96 17.95 6.64 -33.45
C PRO A 96 17.70 5.52 -32.43
N ALA A 97 17.79 4.25 -32.86
CA ALA A 97 17.52 3.10 -32.00
C ALA A 97 18.38 3.10 -30.71
N SER A 98 19.64 3.54 -30.80
CA SER A 98 20.53 3.69 -29.65
C SER A 98 20.02 4.71 -28.64
N LEU A 99 19.49 5.85 -29.10
CA LEU A 99 18.92 6.88 -28.24
C LEU A 99 17.63 6.39 -27.58
N THR A 100 16.74 5.71 -28.33
CA THR A 100 15.52 5.11 -27.77
C THR A 100 15.84 4.11 -26.67
N GLN A 101 16.84 3.25 -26.86
CA GLN A 101 17.27 2.29 -25.85
C GLN A 101 17.81 2.97 -24.57
N VAL A 102 18.58 4.06 -24.72
CA VAL A 102 19.05 4.87 -23.58
C VAL A 102 17.87 5.48 -22.84
N LEU A 103 16.89 6.04 -23.55
CA LEU A 103 15.69 6.63 -22.94
C LEU A 103 14.82 5.60 -22.22
N VAL A 104 14.60 4.43 -22.81
CA VAL A 104 13.88 3.30 -22.17
C VAL A 104 14.60 2.88 -20.88
N THR A 105 15.92 2.71 -20.94
CA THR A 105 16.73 2.34 -19.77
C THR A 105 16.65 3.41 -18.67
N PHE A 106 16.81 4.68 -19.05
CA PHE A 106 16.80 5.81 -18.13
C PHE A 106 15.44 5.98 -17.45
N THR A 107 14.35 5.92 -18.22
CA THR A 107 12.98 6.03 -17.71
C THR A 107 12.60 4.82 -16.84
N GLY A 108 13.04 3.62 -17.22
CA GLY A 108 12.86 2.40 -16.44
C GLY A 108 13.49 2.50 -15.05
N TRP A 109 14.80 2.77 -14.98
CA TRP A 109 15.49 2.97 -13.70
C TRP A 109 14.99 4.18 -12.93
N GLY A 110 14.67 5.28 -13.62
CA GLY A 110 14.06 6.46 -13.04
C GLY A 110 12.80 6.12 -12.27
N ALA A 111 11.87 5.37 -12.90
CA ALA A 111 10.64 4.92 -12.26
C ALA A 111 10.90 3.96 -11.09
N VAL A 112 11.82 2.99 -11.21
CA VAL A 112 12.16 2.09 -10.09
C VAL A 112 12.64 2.89 -8.87
N LEU A 113 13.63 3.77 -9.05
CA LEU A 113 14.24 4.51 -7.96
C LEU A 113 13.26 5.51 -7.34
N SER A 114 12.52 6.26 -8.16
CA SER A 114 11.54 7.22 -7.65
C SER A 114 10.36 6.54 -6.95
N GLY A 115 9.92 5.37 -7.43
CA GLY A 115 8.85 4.60 -6.79
C GLY A 115 9.24 4.12 -5.39
N LEU A 116 10.44 3.56 -5.23
CA LEU A 116 10.98 3.18 -3.92
C LEU A 116 11.14 4.40 -3.00
N ALA A 117 11.71 5.49 -3.52
CA ALA A 117 11.87 6.73 -2.76
C ALA A 117 10.51 7.31 -2.31
N ALA A 118 9.49 7.30 -3.16
CA ALA A 118 8.15 7.76 -2.83
C ALA A 118 7.56 6.99 -1.64
N ILE A 119 7.63 5.65 -1.67
CA ILE A 119 7.15 4.79 -0.57
C ILE A 119 7.93 5.06 0.72
N TYR A 120 9.24 5.27 0.64
CA TYR A 120 10.04 5.66 1.80
C TYR A 120 9.56 6.99 2.41
N PHE A 121 9.27 8.00 1.59
CA PHE A 121 8.76 9.28 2.07
C PHE A 121 7.34 9.17 2.65
N MET A 122 6.48 8.30 2.08
CA MET A 122 5.18 7.98 2.68
C MET A 122 5.33 7.49 4.12
N HIS A 123 6.25 6.54 4.37
CA HIS A 123 6.53 6.05 5.72
C HIS A 123 6.98 7.19 6.66
N ARG A 124 7.84 8.10 6.17
CA ARG A 124 8.39 9.20 6.99
C ARG A 124 7.32 10.16 7.51
N ILE A 125 6.18 10.26 6.84
CA ILE A 125 5.05 11.10 7.26
C ILE A 125 4.45 10.60 8.58
N TYR A 126 4.47 9.28 8.78
CA TYR A 126 3.90 8.64 9.97
C TYR A 126 4.88 8.54 11.14
N ARG A 127 6.13 8.95 10.97
CA ARG A 127 7.14 8.99 12.06
C ARG A 127 6.99 10.24 12.91
N ILE A 128 5.86 10.33 13.61
CA ILE A 128 5.47 11.45 14.46
C ILE A 128 5.60 11.04 15.93
N PRO A 129 6.58 11.56 16.70
CA PRO A 129 6.78 11.17 18.10
C PRO A 129 5.54 11.31 18.98
N ALA A 130 4.69 12.30 18.72
CA ALA A 130 3.43 12.51 19.42
C ALA A 130 2.31 11.52 19.07
N ARG A 131 2.56 10.55 18.17
CA ARG A 131 1.61 9.50 17.77
C ARG A 131 2.28 8.12 17.93
N PRO A 132 2.32 7.57 19.16
CA PRO A 132 3.00 6.29 19.45
C PRO A 132 2.61 5.16 18.50
N PHE A 133 1.30 5.06 18.19
CA PHE A 133 0.78 4.05 17.28
C PHE A 133 1.37 4.12 15.85
N TRP A 134 1.67 5.31 15.35
CA TRP A 134 2.28 5.47 14.03
C TRP A 134 3.81 5.46 14.07
N ASN A 135 4.41 5.87 15.18
CA ASN A 135 5.85 6.11 15.29
C ASN A 135 6.70 4.85 15.47
N HIS A 136 6.52 3.87 14.59
CA HIS A 136 7.28 2.62 14.63
C HIS A 136 7.76 2.23 13.22
N TRP A 137 8.84 1.43 13.15
CA TRP A 137 9.38 1.00 11.85
C TRP A 137 8.49 0.01 11.12
N GLN A 138 7.50 -0.59 11.81
CA GLN A 138 6.48 -1.45 11.19
C GLN A 138 5.73 -0.76 10.05
N VAL A 139 5.59 0.56 10.09
CA VAL A 139 4.97 1.29 8.98
C VAL A 139 5.78 1.06 7.70
N LEU A 140 7.11 1.02 7.79
CA LEU A 140 7.98 0.72 6.65
C LEU A 140 7.69 -0.68 6.11
N THR A 141 7.63 -1.70 6.97
CA THR A 141 7.40 -3.07 6.51
C THR A 141 5.99 -3.30 6.01
N SER A 142 4.98 -2.59 6.52
CA SER A 142 3.63 -2.68 5.96
C SER A 142 3.54 -2.03 4.58
N PHE A 143 4.21 -0.89 4.35
CA PHE A 143 4.21 -0.23 3.03
C PHE A 143 4.99 -1.03 1.98
N TYR A 144 6.22 -1.43 2.29
CA TYR A 144 7.03 -2.25 1.39
C TYR A 144 6.50 -3.69 1.27
N GLY A 145 5.93 -4.25 2.34
CA GLY A 145 5.24 -5.53 2.32
C GLY A 145 4.06 -5.51 1.35
N SER A 146 3.19 -4.49 1.44
CA SER A 146 2.10 -4.28 0.49
C SER A 146 2.60 -4.15 -0.96
N MET A 147 3.72 -3.45 -1.20
CA MET A 147 4.32 -3.34 -2.53
C MET A 147 4.77 -4.71 -3.07
N LEU A 148 5.48 -5.49 -2.24
CA LEU A 148 6.00 -6.81 -2.60
C LEU A 148 4.90 -7.87 -2.71
N THR A 149 3.72 -7.66 -2.11
CA THR A 149 2.60 -8.59 -2.21
C THR A 149 1.62 -8.21 -3.34
N LEU A 150 1.10 -6.99 -3.35
CA LEU A 150 0.09 -6.56 -4.34
C LEU A 150 0.70 -6.40 -5.74
N GLY A 151 1.99 -6.03 -5.80
CA GLY A 151 2.70 -5.79 -7.05
C GLY A 151 2.82 -7.05 -7.93
N PRO A 152 3.38 -8.17 -7.44
CA PRO A 152 3.41 -9.43 -8.17
C PRO A 152 2.05 -10.06 -8.36
N LEU A 153 1.15 -9.95 -7.37
CA LEU A 153 -0.22 -10.46 -7.48
C LEU A 153 -0.93 -9.88 -8.70
N LEU A 154 -0.86 -8.56 -8.91
CA LEU A 154 -1.47 -7.91 -10.07
C LEU A 154 -0.91 -8.45 -11.39
N VAL A 155 0.41 -8.54 -11.51
CA VAL A 155 1.07 -9.02 -12.73
C VAL A 155 0.70 -10.49 -12.97
N LEU A 156 0.71 -11.32 -11.92
CA LEU A 156 0.31 -12.73 -12.01
C LEU A 156 -1.11 -12.88 -12.56
N LEU A 157 -2.08 -12.16 -12.00
CA LEU A 157 -3.47 -12.28 -12.41
C LEU A 157 -3.70 -11.84 -13.85
N VAL A 158 -3.09 -10.72 -14.28
CA VAL A 158 -3.21 -10.24 -15.66
C VAL A 158 -2.59 -11.25 -16.62
N TYR A 159 -1.36 -11.69 -16.36
CA TYR A 159 -0.66 -12.63 -17.23
C TYR A 159 -1.29 -14.02 -17.24
N ALA A 160 -1.81 -14.48 -16.10
CA ALA A 160 -2.52 -15.75 -16.01
C ALA A 160 -3.82 -15.70 -16.83
N ALA A 161 -4.60 -14.62 -16.71
CA ALA A 161 -5.81 -14.44 -17.49
C ALA A 161 -5.54 -14.38 -19.01
N THR A 162 -4.54 -13.61 -19.45
CA THR A 162 -4.23 -13.46 -20.87
C THR A 162 -3.64 -14.73 -21.49
N GLN A 163 -2.73 -15.41 -20.80
CA GLN A 163 -2.13 -16.66 -21.29
C GLN A 163 -3.14 -17.81 -21.29
N LEU A 164 -3.98 -17.92 -20.25
CA LEU A 164 -5.07 -18.91 -20.23
C LEU A 164 -6.04 -18.68 -21.41
N ALA A 165 -6.41 -17.43 -21.69
CA ALA A 165 -7.26 -17.09 -22.84
C ALA A 165 -6.59 -17.41 -24.19
N ALA A 166 -5.26 -17.39 -24.25
CA ALA A 166 -4.46 -17.77 -25.42
C ALA A 166 -4.12 -19.27 -25.49
N GLY A 167 -4.61 -20.09 -24.54
CA GLY A 167 -4.27 -21.52 -24.45
C GLY A 167 -2.82 -21.80 -24.09
N GLN A 168 -2.13 -20.85 -23.45
CA GLN A 168 -0.73 -20.94 -23.02
C GLN A 168 -0.64 -21.18 -21.51
N SER A 169 0.41 -21.89 -21.08
CA SER A 169 0.68 -22.06 -19.65
C SER A 169 1.19 -20.76 -19.05
N TRP A 170 0.64 -20.37 -17.90
CA TRP A 170 1.04 -19.18 -17.15
C TRP A 170 1.85 -19.51 -15.88
N TYR A 171 2.08 -20.79 -15.60
CA TYR A 171 2.73 -21.22 -14.36
C TYR A 171 4.22 -20.88 -14.31
N ALA A 172 4.88 -20.65 -15.46
CA ALA A 172 6.32 -20.39 -15.55
C ALA A 172 6.84 -19.28 -14.62
N VAL A 173 6.04 -18.24 -14.35
CA VAL A 173 6.40 -17.12 -13.46
C VAL A 173 5.74 -17.18 -12.08
N ALA A 174 4.77 -18.07 -11.89
CA ALA A 174 3.96 -18.12 -10.68
C ALA A 174 4.79 -18.43 -9.42
N PRO A 175 5.71 -19.42 -9.40
CA PRO A 175 6.55 -19.68 -8.23
C PRO A 175 7.47 -18.50 -7.86
N ALA A 176 8.09 -17.85 -8.85
CA ALA A 176 8.96 -16.70 -8.62
C ALA A 176 8.17 -15.54 -7.99
N PHE A 177 6.97 -15.26 -8.51
CA PHE A 177 6.11 -14.21 -7.96
C PHE A 177 5.58 -14.57 -6.58
N ALA A 178 5.25 -15.84 -6.34
CA ALA A 178 4.85 -16.34 -5.04
C ALA A 178 5.92 -16.09 -3.96
N MET A 179 7.20 -16.31 -4.28
CA MET A 179 8.30 -16.03 -3.34
C MET A 179 8.43 -14.54 -3.00
N ILE A 180 8.22 -13.66 -3.98
CA ILE A 180 8.22 -12.20 -3.76
C ILE A 180 7.02 -11.80 -2.89
N MET A 181 5.83 -12.35 -3.18
CA MET A 181 4.63 -12.12 -2.37
C MET A 181 4.80 -12.59 -0.93
N LEU A 182 5.36 -13.78 -0.75
CA LEU A 182 5.66 -14.36 0.56
C LEU A 182 6.62 -13.47 1.36
N THR A 183 7.65 -12.94 0.70
CA THR A 183 8.58 -11.99 1.32
C THR A 183 7.82 -10.76 1.85
N GLY A 184 6.90 -10.20 1.05
CA GLY A 184 6.07 -9.08 1.47
C GLY A 184 5.16 -9.39 2.66
N LEU A 185 4.49 -10.56 2.64
CA LEU A 185 3.60 -11.01 3.71
C LEU A 185 4.37 -11.26 5.02
N VAL A 186 5.54 -11.91 4.93
CA VAL A 186 6.40 -12.17 6.09
C VAL A 186 6.94 -10.86 6.68
N LEU A 187 7.37 -9.90 5.85
CA LEU A 187 7.81 -8.59 6.32
C LEU A 187 6.70 -7.86 7.10
N GLU A 188 5.46 -7.90 6.60
CA GLU A 188 4.32 -7.29 7.30
C GLU A 188 4.00 -7.99 8.62
N LEU A 189 3.98 -9.33 8.65
CA LEU A 189 3.76 -10.12 9.87
C LEU A 189 4.83 -9.84 10.94
N ILE A 190 6.11 -9.82 10.54
CA ILE A 190 7.24 -9.50 11.43
C ILE A 190 7.08 -8.07 11.97
N GLY A 191 6.77 -7.11 11.10
CA GLY A 191 6.54 -5.73 11.52
C GLY A 191 5.43 -5.62 12.56
N LEU A 192 4.28 -6.26 12.30
CA LEU A 192 3.13 -6.25 13.21
C LEU A 192 3.44 -6.90 14.57
N TYR A 193 4.24 -7.96 14.56
CA TYR A 193 4.69 -8.62 15.80
C TYR A 193 5.53 -7.69 16.67
N PHE A 194 6.53 -7.01 16.09
CA PHE A 194 7.36 -6.08 16.84
C PHE A 194 6.63 -4.80 17.22
N HIS A 195 5.72 -4.33 16.37
CA HIS A 195 4.88 -3.17 16.69
C HIS A 195 4.04 -3.42 17.94
N ARG A 196 3.44 -4.60 18.09
CA ARG A 196 2.74 -4.98 19.32
C ARG A 196 3.65 -4.87 20.55
N LYS A 197 4.89 -5.36 20.47
CA LYS A 197 5.84 -5.30 21.59
C LYS A 197 6.19 -3.86 21.95
N ASP A 198 6.42 -3.04 20.94
CA ASP A 198 6.73 -1.61 21.12
C ASP A 198 5.58 -0.85 21.77
N LEU A 199 4.34 -1.08 21.34
CA LEU A 199 3.15 -0.47 21.95
C LEU A 199 3.00 -0.81 23.44
N LEU A 200 3.25 -2.06 23.81
CA LEU A 200 3.20 -2.51 25.21
C LEU A 200 4.36 -1.97 26.04
N ALA A 201 5.56 -1.84 25.44
CA ALA A 201 6.74 -1.35 26.14
C ALA A 201 6.69 0.17 26.40
N GLN A 202 6.09 0.95 25.49
CA GLN A 202 5.95 2.41 25.64
C GLN A 202 4.91 2.81 26.69
N GLY A 203 3.90 1.98 26.94
CA GLY A 203 2.79 2.31 27.84
C GLY A 203 1.89 3.44 27.32
N GLY A 204 1.05 3.99 28.20
CA GLY A 204 0.26 5.20 27.91
C GLY A 204 -0.62 5.08 26.66
N GLU A 205 -0.48 6.03 25.73
CA GLU A 205 -1.27 6.04 24.48
C GLU A 205 -0.98 4.82 23.58
N GLY A 206 0.24 4.27 23.61
CA GLY A 206 0.61 3.08 22.83
C GLY A 206 -0.12 1.83 23.34
N GLU A 207 -0.11 1.62 24.65
CA GLU A 207 -0.84 0.53 25.30
C GLU A 207 -2.35 0.70 25.15
N ALA A 208 -2.87 1.91 25.28
CA ALA A 208 -4.29 2.20 25.05
C ALA A 208 -4.72 1.89 23.61
N ALA A 209 -3.90 2.23 22.61
CA ALA A 209 -4.15 1.88 21.22
C ALA A 209 -4.17 0.34 21.03
N TYR A 210 -3.21 -0.36 21.64
CA TYR A 210 -3.19 -1.83 21.60
C TYR A 210 -4.41 -2.45 22.29
N TYR A 211 -4.84 -1.89 23.43
CA TYR A 211 -6.05 -2.33 24.13
C TYR A 211 -7.30 -2.18 23.25
N GLN A 212 -7.47 -1.03 22.58
CA GLN A 212 -8.58 -0.84 21.63
C GLN A 212 -8.49 -1.78 20.43
N GLN A 213 -7.28 -2.08 19.95
CA GLN A 213 -7.04 -3.00 18.85
C GLN A 213 -7.52 -4.41 19.16
N ILE A 214 -7.30 -4.91 20.38
CA ILE A 214 -7.71 -6.26 20.78
C ILE A 214 -9.14 -6.34 21.32
N THR A 215 -9.74 -5.22 21.73
CA THR A 215 -11.11 -5.16 22.26
C THR A 215 -12.10 -4.69 21.18
N LYS A 216 -12.28 -3.37 21.04
CA LYS A 216 -13.24 -2.74 20.10
C LYS A 216 -13.04 -3.21 18.67
N PHE A 217 -11.79 -3.31 18.23
CA PHE A 217 -11.41 -3.76 16.89
C PHE A 217 -10.91 -5.20 16.84
N GLY A 218 -11.15 -6.01 17.88
CA GLY A 218 -10.58 -7.35 18.01
C GLY A 218 -10.88 -8.27 16.82
N LYS A 219 -12.10 -8.21 16.27
CA LYS A 219 -12.49 -8.97 15.07
C LYS A 219 -11.70 -8.55 13.83
N ALA A 220 -11.52 -7.25 13.63
CA ALA A 220 -10.75 -6.71 12.50
C ALA A 220 -9.25 -7.03 12.66
N TYR A 221 -8.71 -6.93 13.89
CA TYR A 221 -7.35 -7.32 14.20
C TYR A 221 -7.11 -8.81 13.91
N LEU A 222 -8.01 -9.68 14.37
CA LEU A 222 -7.93 -11.11 14.13
C LEU A 222 -8.06 -11.43 12.63
N ALA A 223 -9.05 -10.84 11.96
CA ALA A 223 -9.26 -11.02 10.52
C ALA A 223 -8.04 -10.64 9.70
N ARG A 224 -7.38 -9.50 10.01
CA ARG A 224 -6.13 -9.09 9.37
C ARG A 224 -5.01 -10.11 9.58
N ASN A 225 -4.74 -10.52 10.81
CA ASN A 225 -3.63 -11.44 11.10
C ASN A 225 -3.84 -12.84 10.53
N LEU A 226 -5.05 -13.38 10.69
CA LEU A 226 -5.42 -14.65 10.09
C LEU A 226 -5.40 -14.56 8.58
N GLY A 227 -5.92 -13.47 8.00
CA GLY A 227 -5.89 -13.24 6.56
C GLY A 227 -4.47 -13.25 6.00
N LEU A 228 -3.54 -12.51 6.62
CA LEU A 228 -2.13 -12.51 6.23
C LEU A 228 -1.48 -13.90 6.35
N ALA A 229 -1.73 -14.62 7.45
CA ALA A 229 -1.18 -15.96 7.67
C ALA A 229 -1.73 -16.99 6.67
N VAL A 230 -3.04 -16.98 6.44
CA VAL A 230 -3.72 -17.85 5.48
C VAL A 230 -3.28 -17.53 4.05
N SER A 231 -3.16 -16.25 3.69
CA SER A 231 -2.58 -15.83 2.41
C SER A 231 -1.16 -16.34 2.24
N ALA A 232 -0.31 -16.27 3.27
CA ALA A 232 1.06 -16.79 3.20
C ALA A 232 1.08 -18.31 2.96
N LEU A 233 0.22 -19.07 3.64
CA LEU A 233 0.08 -20.51 3.43
C LEU A 233 -0.39 -20.86 2.02
N PHE A 234 -1.38 -20.15 1.48
CA PHE A 234 -1.83 -20.38 0.10
C PHE A 234 -0.77 -20.02 -0.93
N VAL A 235 -0.07 -18.89 -0.74
CA VAL A 235 1.02 -18.48 -1.62
C VAL A 235 2.15 -19.52 -1.61
N ILE A 236 2.48 -20.09 -0.44
CA ILE A 236 3.42 -21.22 -0.36
C ILE A 236 2.87 -22.41 -1.12
N ALA A 237 1.64 -22.86 -0.84
CA ALA A 237 1.06 -24.04 -1.49
C ALA A 237 1.05 -23.90 -3.03
N PHE A 238 0.65 -22.74 -3.55
CA PHE A 238 0.57 -22.49 -4.99
C PHE A 238 1.92 -22.23 -5.66
N ALA A 239 3.00 -22.02 -4.89
CA ALA A 239 4.34 -22.03 -5.43
C ALA A 239 4.84 -23.44 -5.80
N TRP A 240 4.23 -24.49 -5.22
CA TRP A 240 4.64 -25.89 -5.40
C TRP A 240 3.63 -26.74 -6.16
N ILE A 241 2.39 -26.26 -6.31
CA ILE A 241 1.33 -26.98 -7.02
C ILE A 241 1.19 -26.36 -8.41
N GLU A 242 1.63 -27.10 -9.42
CA GLU A 242 1.41 -26.76 -10.82
C GLU A 242 -0.08 -26.90 -11.14
N ASN A 243 -0.73 -25.74 -11.31
CA ASN A 243 -2.14 -25.67 -11.66
C ASN A 243 -2.37 -24.48 -12.59
N ASP A 244 -2.15 -24.70 -13.88
CA ASP A 244 -2.22 -23.68 -14.93
C ASP A 244 -3.59 -23.63 -15.63
N ASN A 245 -4.59 -24.36 -15.12
CA ASN A 245 -5.94 -24.34 -15.66
C ASN A 245 -6.81 -23.21 -15.05
N VAL A 246 -8.09 -23.15 -15.45
CA VAL A 246 -9.05 -22.17 -14.96
C VAL A 246 -9.28 -22.24 -13.45
N TYR A 247 -9.22 -23.43 -12.84
CA TYR A 247 -9.36 -23.60 -11.39
C TYR A 247 -8.16 -23.02 -10.66
N GLY A 248 -6.95 -23.16 -11.21
CA GLY A 248 -5.74 -22.49 -10.69
C GLY A 248 -5.91 -20.98 -10.65
N LEU A 249 -6.42 -20.38 -11.73
CA LEU A 249 -6.70 -18.94 -11.78
C LEU A 249 -7.76 -18.52 -10.76
N LEU A 250 -8.85 -19.27 -10.62
CA LEU A 250 -9.90 -18.99 -9.62
C LEU A 250 -9.37 -19.04 -8.18
N LEU A 251 -8.46 -19.98 -7.90
CA LEU A 251 -7.80 -20.06 -6.60
C LEU A 251 -6.89 -18.85 -6.34
N TRP A 252 -6.12 -18.40 -7.34
CA TRP A 252 -5.34 -17.16 -7.22
C TRP A 252 -6.21 -15.92 -7.05
N LEU A 253 -7.38 -15.85 -7.68
CA LEU A 253 -8.36 -14.78 -7.47
C LEU A 253 -8.90 -14.79 -6.03
N LEU A 254 -9.18 -15.97 -5.45
CA LEU A 254 -9.58 -16.07 -4.05
C LEU A 254 -8.49 -15.58 -3.11
N VAL A 255 -7.23 -15.97 -3.36
CA VAL A 255 -6.07 -15.46 -2.61
C VAL A 255 -5.95 -13.95 -2.77
N ALA A 256 -6.18 -13.43 -3.97
CA ALA A 256 -6.14 -12.00 -4.23
C ALA A 256 -7.17 -11.23 -3.41
N VAL A 257 -8.42 -11.72 -3.37
CA VAL A 257 -9.49 -11.14 -2.56
C VAL A 257 -9.10 -11.15 -1.07
N LEU A 258 -8.55 -12.25 -0.57
CA LEU A 258 -8.11 -12.35 0.82
C LEU A 258 -6.98 -11.36 1.15
N ILE A 259 -5.97 -11.24 0.28
CA ILE A 259 -4.86 -10.30 0.42
C ILE A 259 -5.38 -8.86 0.42
N VAL A 260 -6.26 -8.51 -0.53
CA VAL A 260 -6.82 -7.16 -0.64
C VAL A 260 -7.66 -6.81 0.57
N ILE A 261 -8.53 -7.71 1.03
CA ILE A 261 -9.32 -7.49 2.26
C ILE A 261 -8.40 -7.31 3.46
N SER A 262 -7.37 -8.15 3.60
CA SER A 262 -6.40 -8.05 4.70
C SER A 262 -5.66 -6.70 4.68
N ALA A 263 -5.26 -6.23 3.50
CA ALA A 263 -4.62 -4.93 3.32
C ALA A 263 -5.56 -3.77 3.66
N VAL A 264 -6.82 -3.80 3.19
CA VAL A 264 -7.82 -2.78 3.49
C VAL A 264 -8.12 -2.72 4.99
N VAL A 265 -8.35 -3.87 5.64
CA VAL A 265 -8.56 -3.95 7.09
C VAL A 265 -7.33 -3.45 7.84
N GLY A 266 -6.12 -3.81 7.39
CA GLY A 266 -4.87 -3.32 7.95
C GLY A 266 -4.76 -1.80 7.90
N ARG A 267 -5.11 -1.17 6.76
CA ARG A 267 -5.13 0.29 6.61
C ARG A 267 -6.23 0.95 7.44
N ALA A 268 -7.41 0.34 7.54
CA ALA A 268 -8.49 0.84 8.38
C ALA A 268 -8.08 0.87 9.86
N LEU A 269 -7.48 -0.22 10.36
CA LEU A 269 -6.93 -0.28 11.72
C LEU A 269 -5.83 0.77 11.93
N PHE A 270 -4.96 0.93 10.93
CA PHE A 270 -3.86 1.87 10.99
C PHE A 270 -4.31 3.32 11.27
N TYR A 271 -5.42 3.75 10.67
CA TYR A 271 -5.98 5.09 10.90
C TYR A 271 -6.90 5.15 12.12
N ALA A 272 -7.65 4.08 12.42
CA ALA A 272 -8.65 4.08 13.49
C ALA A 272 -8.05 4.00 14.91
N LEU A 273 -6.86 3.42 15.07
CA LEU A 273 -6.26 3.12 16.37
C LEU A 273 -5.36 4.23 16.92
N VAL A 274 -5.30 5.36 16.22
CA VAL A 274 -4.57 6.53 16.67
C VAL A 274 -5.36 7.20 17.77
N ILE A 275 -4.84 7.18 18.99
CA ILE A 275 -5.44 7.90 20.11
C ILE A 275 -5.30 9.40 19.83
N PRO A 276 -6.40 10.17 19.74
CA PRO A 276 -6.34 11.61 19.56
C PRO A 276 -5.70 12.25 20.79
N THR A 277 -4.79 13.19 20.56
CA THR A 277 -4.06 13.93 21.62
C THR A 277 -4.83 15.18 22.04
N THR A 278 -6.12 15.24 21.72
CA THR A 278 -6.93 16.41 22.01
C THR A 278 -6.85 16.70 23.50
N MET A 279 -6.59 17.97 23.84
CA MET A 279 -6.50 18.47 25.21
C MET A 279 -7.56 17.82 26.11
N PRO A 280 -7.29 17.63 27.42
CA PRO A 280 -8.15 16.88 28.36
C PRO A 280 -9.65 17.13 28.20
N GLY A 281 -10.08 18.36 27.88
CA GLY A 281 -11.47 18.71 27.56
C GLY A 281 -12.16 17.78 26.55
N ALA A 282 -11.45 17.29 25.53
CA ALA A 282 -12.01 16.40 24.54
C ALA A 282 -11.99 14.91 24.89
N PHE A 283 -11.10 14.53 25.82
CA PHE A 283 -11.12 13.23 26.47
C PHE A 283 -12.34 13.11 27.38
N PHE A 284 -12.66 14.21 28.08
CA PHE A 284 -13.78 14.31 29.00
C PHE A 284 -15.14 14.18 28.30
N TRP A 285 -15.44 14.96 27.25
CA TRP A 285 -16.75 14.90 26.60
C TRP A 285 -16.97 13.74 25.62
N ARG A 286 -15.99 12.85 25.39
CA ARG A 286 -16.14 11.67 24.49
C ARG A 286 -16.06 10.34 25.24
N ASN A 287 -15.49 10.34 26.45
CA ASN A 287 -15.47 9.17 27.31
C ASN A 287 -16.82 9.06 28.02
N GLN A 288 -17.62 8.04 27.67
CA GLN A 288 -18.96 7.86 28.26
C GLN A 288 -18.91 7.65 29.79
N GLY A 289 -17.88 6.98 30.30
CA GLY A 289 -17.70 6.82 31.75
C GLY A 289 -17.42 8.15 32.45
N PHE A 290 -16.66 9.06 31.81
CA PHE A 290 -16.48 10.41 32.34
C PHE A 290 -17.75 11.25 32.20
N GLN A 291 -18.46 11.18 31.08
CA GLN A 291 -19.73 11.91 30.92
C GLN A 291 -20.71 11.51 32.02
N GLN A 292 -20.81 10.21 32.31
CA GLN A 292 -21.69 9.68 33.34
C GLN A 292 -21.24 10.12 34.75
N HIS A 293 -19.95 9.99 35.07
CA HIS A 293 -19.41 10.49 36.33
C HIS A 293 -19.59 12.01 36.49
N ALA A 294 -19.41 12.78 35.42
CA ALA A 294 -19.57 14.23 35.43
C ALA A 294 -21.03 14.64 35.67
N ARG A 295 -22.00 13.87 35.18
CA ARG A 295 -23.42 14.05 35.48
C ARG A 295 -23.74 13.67 36.93
N GLU A 296 -23.25 12.52 37.40
CA GLU A 296 -23.46 12.03 38.78
C GLU A 296 -22.87 12.94 39.85
N THR A 297 -21.78 13.64 39.55
CA THR A 297 -21.07 14.52 40.49
C THR A 297 -21.40 16.01 40.36
N GLY A 298 -22.26 16.39 39.41
CA GLY A 298 -22.59 17.79 39.12
C GLY A 298 -21.49 18.58 38.38
N LEU A 299 -20.39 17.93 37.98
CA LEU A 299 -19.35 18.55 37.15
C LEU A 299 -19.89 18.97 35.78
N ALA A 300 -20.94 18.32 35.28
CA ALA A 300 -21.59 18.67 34.02
C ALA A 300 -22.23 20.07 34.03
N ASP A 301 -22.53 20.64 35.21
CA ASP A 301 -23.09 21.99 35.34
C ASP A 301 -22.04 23.09 35.11
N MET A 302 -20.76 22.73 35.08
CA MET A 302 -19.67 23.66 34.79
C MET A 302 -19.41 23.72 33.27
N PRO A 303 -19.62 24.87 32.60
CA PRO A 303 -19.48 24.98 31.14
C PRO A 303 -18.10 24.56 30.61
N GLN A 304 -17.06 24.74 31.43
CA GLN A 304 -15.68 24.37 31.13
C GLN A 304 -15.42 22.86 31.02
N VAL A 305 -16.32 22.02 31.55
CA VAL A 305 -16.20 20.55 31.51
C VAL A 305 -16.66 19.99 30.16
N GLY A 306 -17.48 20.74 29.41
CA GLY A 306 -17.88 20.38 28.05
C GLY A 306 -18.80 19.16 27.94
N VAL A 307 -19.33 18.65 29.05
CA VAL A 307 -20.34 17.58 29.10
C VAL A 307 -21.71 18.22 29.23
N LEU A 308 -22.67 17.82 28.39
CA LEU A 308 -24.06 18.28 28.50
C LEU A 308 -24.69 17.73 29.80
N PRO A 309 -25.30 18.59 30.65
CA PRO A 309 -26.09 18.15 31.79
C PRO A 309 -27.27 17.29 31.34
N ASP A 310 -27.74 16.39 32.21
CA ASP A 310 -28.99 15.66 31.95
C ASP A 310 -30.16 16.65 32.08
N VAL A 311 -30.60 17.16 30.94
CA VAL A 311 -31.87 17.88 30.80
C VAL A 311 -32.99 16.84 30.78
N HIS A 312 -33.49 16.52 31.98
CA HIS A 312 -34.79 15.89 32.15
C HIS A 312 -35.92 16.91 31.92
#